data_AF-A0A1G8NQB8-F1
#
_entry.id   AF-A0A1G8NQB8-F1
#
_cell.length_a   1.000
_cell.length_b   1.000
_cell.length_c   1.000
_cell.angle_alpha   90.00
_cell.angle_beta   90.00
_cell.angle_gamma   90.00
#
_symmetry.space_group_name_H-M   'P 1'
#
loop_
_entity.id
_entity.type
_entity.pdbx_description
1 polymer ?
#
loop_
_entity_poly.entity_id
_entity_poly.type
_entity_poly.pdbx_seq_one_letter_code
_entity_poly.pdbx_strand_id
1 'polypeptide(L)'
;MANKNNENRKMSVNEAGRKGGETTSEKHDREFYQEIGQKGGETTSEEHDKEFYQDIGQKGGETTSKEHDKEFYKDIGQKGGESRSNQNNNSS
;
A
#
# COMPACT_ATOMS: atom_id res chain seq x y z
N MET A 1 6.92 -51.09 -9.02
CA MET A 1 7.50 -49.89 -9.66
C MET A 1 6.49 -48.75 -9.52
N ALA A 2 6.95 -47.62 -8.97
CA ALA A 2 6.12 -46.55 -8.43
C ALA A 2 5.36 -45.76 -9.51
N ASN A 3 4.05 -45.55 -9.30
CA ASN A 3 3.26 -44.59 -10.07
C ASN A 3 3.43 -43.19 -9.44
N LYS A 4 4.53 -42.53 -9.81
CA LYS A 4 4.96 -41.23 -9.28
C LYS A 4 4.56 -40.06 -10.19
N ASN A 5 3.42 -40.18 -10.90
CA ASN A 5 3.02 -39.25 -11.95
C ASN A 5 1.82 -38.34 -11.60
N ASN A 6 1.35 -38.37 -10.34
CA ASN A 6 0.18 -37.58 -9.92
C ASN A 6 0.51 -36.40 -8.99
N GLU A 7 1.79 -36.15 -8.73
CA GLU A 7 2.27 -35.03 -7.87
C GLU A 7 2.48 -33.74 -8.68
N ASN A 8 2.50 -33.79 -10.02
CA ASN A 8 2.94 -32.66 -10.87
C ASN A 8 1.78 -31.90 -11.56
N ARG A 9 0.54 -32.06 -11.07
CA ARG A 9 -0.66 -31.35 -11.59
C ARG A 9 -1.38 -30.50 -10.53
N LYS A 10 -0.83 -30.40 -9.32
CA LYS A 10 -1.42 -29.63 -8.24
C LYS A 10 -0.69 -28.29 -8.13
N MET A 11 -1.26 -27.27 -8.77
CA MET A 11 -0.81 -25.89 -8.61
C MET A 11 -0.79 -25.54 -7.12
N SER A 12 0.31 -24.94 -6.65
CA SER A 12 0.41 -24.48 -5.26
C SER A 12 -0.54 -23.30 -5.02
N VAL A 13 -0.97 -23.08 -3.78
CA VAL A 13 -1.82 -21.92 -3.40
C VAL A 13 -1.13 -20.61 -3.79
N ASN A 14 0.18 -20.51 -3.59
CA ASN A 14 0.97 -19.34 -3.98
C ASN A 14 0.98 -19.14 -5.51
N GLU A 15 1.09 -20.23 -6.26
CA GLU A 15 1.11 -20.20 -7.71
C GLU A 15 -0.27 -19.82 -8.29
N ALA A 16 -1.34 -20.34 -7.69
CA ALA A 16 -2.71 -19.97 -8.01
C ALA A 16 -2.97 -18.49 -7.71
N GLY A 17 -2.51 -17.99 -6.56
CA GLY A 17 -2.61 -16.58 -6.19
C GLY A 17 -1.88 -15.66 -7.17
N ARG A 18 -0.62 -15.98 -7.50
CA ARG A 18 0.16 -15.23 -8.50
C ARG A 18 -0.55 -15.19 -9.85
N LYS A 19 -0.96 -16.36 -10.37
CA LYS A 19 -1.63 -16.46 -11.67
C LYS A 19 -2.97 -15.71 -11.70
N GLY A 20 -3.72 -15.74 -10.60
CA GLY A 20 -4.96 -14.97 -10.46
C GLY A 20 -4.71 -13.45 -10.47
N GLY A 21 -3.67 -12.99 -9.78
CA GLY A 21 -3.24 -11.59 -9.80
C GLY A 21 -2.81 -11.13 -11.20
N GLU A 22 -1.96 -11.91 -11.88
CA GLU A 22 -1.52 -11.63 -13.25
C GLU A 22 -2.69 -11.55 -14.22
N THR A 23 -3.60 -12.52 -14.18
CA THR A 23 -4.79 -12.54 -15.04
C THR A 23 -5.70 -11.32 -14.78
N THR A 24 -5.84 -10.90 -13.52
CA THR A 24 -6.62 -9.71 -13.16
C THR A 24 -5.94 -8.44 -13.69
N SER A 25 -4.62 -8.34 -13.53
CA SER A 25 -3.85 -7.18 -14.00
C SER A 25 -3.84 -7.04 -15.52
N GLU A 26 -3.93 -8.14 -16.27
CA GLU A 26 -4.04 -8.11 -17.74
C GLU A 26 -5.43 -7.70 -18.23
N LYS A 27 -6.47 -7.92 -17.42
CA LYS A 27 -7.87 -7.68 -17.80
C LYS A 27 -8.39 -6.29 -17.42
N HIS A 28 -7.73 -5.64 -16.48
CA HIS A 28 -8.24 -4.43 -15.85
C HIS A 28 -7.24 -3.28 -15.93
N ASP A 29 -7.76 -2.10 -16.26
CA ASP A 29 -6.97 -0.89 -16.43
C ASP A 29 -6.87 -0.10 -15.13
N ARG A 30 -6.11 1.01 -15.17
CA ARG A 30 -5.90 1.90 -14.02
C ARG A 30 -7.20 2.37 -13.37
N GLU A 31 -8.21 2.71 -14.17
CA GLU A 31 -9.50 3.22 -13.68
C GLU A 31 -10.22 2.20 -12.79
N PHE A 32 -10.14 0.90 -13.14
CA PHE A 32 -10.73 -0.17 -12.33
C PHE A 32 -10.14 -0.21 -10.91
N TYR A 33 -8.81 -0.13 -10.79
CA TYR A 33 -8.15 -0.12 -9.49
C TYR A 33 -8.40 1.17 -8.71
N GLN A 34 -8.53 2.31 -9.41
CA GLN A 34 -8.90 3.58 -8.78
C GLN A 34 -10.31 3.51 -8.18
N GLU A 35 -11.28 2.95 -8.92
CA GLU A 35 -12.65 2.78 -8.44
C GLU A 35 -12.71 1.87 -7.22
N ILE A 36 -11.99 0.73 -7.24
CA ILE A 36 -11.91 -0.19 -6.10
C ILE A 36 -11.27 0.50 -4.89
N GLY A 37 -10.17 1.23 -5.11
CA GLY A 37 -9.50 1.98 -4.04
C GLY A 37 -10.40 3.05 -3.44
N GLN A 38 -11.15 3.78 -4.28
CA GLN A 38 -12.12 4.78 -3.82
C GLN A 38 -13.23 4.14 -2.98
N LYS A 39 -13.84 3.06 -3.47
CA LYS A 39 -14.89 2.33 -2.73
C LYS A 39 -14.39 1.85 -1.37
N GLY A 40 -13.20 1.25 -1.32
CA GLY A 40 -12.60 0.81 -0.06
C GLY A 40 -12.36 1.98 0.91
N GLY A 41 -11.88 3.11 0.40
CA GLY A 41 -11.68 4.33 1.20
C GLY A 41 -12.99 4.91 1.72
N GLU A 42 -14.04 4.96 0.90
CA GLU A 42 -15.37 5.44 1.26
C GLU A 42 -15.97 4.57 2.37
N THR A 43 -15.99 3.24 2.18
CA THR A 43 -16.49 2.31 3.21
C THR A 43 -15.71 2.44 4.51
N THR A 44 -14.38 2.51 4.45
CA THR A 44 -13.54 2.72 5.66
C THR A 44 -13.88 4.05 6.35
N SER A 45 -14.15 5.11 5.59
CA SER A 45 -14.51 6.41 6.14
C SER A 45 -15.93 6.47 6.72
N GLU A 46 -16.84 5.64 6.22
CA GLU A 46 -18.20 5.51 6.76
C GLU A 46 -18.23 4.65 8.03
N GLU A 47 -17.41 3.60 8.09
CA GLU A 47 -17.38 2.66 9.22
C GLU A 47 -16.54 3.15 10.42
N HIS A 48 -15.61 4.08 10.19
CA HIS A 48 -14.65 4.49 11.22
C HIS A 48 -14.66 5.98 11.54
N ASP A 49 -14.68 6.26 12.85
CA ASP A 49 -14.62 7.60 13.39
C ASP A 49 -13.18 8.15 13.50
N LYS A 50 -13.08 9.42 13.88
CA LYS A 50 -11.81 10.13 14.09
C LYS A 50 -10.82 9.38 14.99
N GLU A 51 -11.30 8.71 16.04
CA GLU A 51 -10.46 7.98 16.99
C GLU A 51 -9.67 6.85 16.31
N PHE A 52 -10.30 6.14 15.36
CA PHE A 52 -9.64 5.08 14.59
C PHE A 52 -8.42 5.62 13.81
N TYR A 53 -8.57 6.75 13.14
CA TYR A 53 -7.47 7.36 12.40
C TYR A 53 -6.39 7.92 13.32
N GLN A 54 -6.76 8.43 14.49
CA GLN A 54 -5.81 8.88 15.51
C GLN A 54 -4.97 7.71 16.03
N ASP A 55 -5.61 6.58 16.34
CA ASP A 55 -4.93 5.37 16.81
C ASP A 55 -3.95 4.82 15.78
N ILE A 56 -4.36 4.75 14.51
CA ILE A 56 -3.48 4.28 13.42
C ILE A 56 -2.32 5.25 13.22
N GLY A 57 -2.58 6.56 13.24
CA GLY A 57 -1.55 7.58 13.17
C GLY A 57 -0.56 7.50 14.33
N GLN A 58 -1.04 7.29 15.55
CA GLN A 58 -0.20 7.13 16.74
C GLN A 58 0.68 5.87 16.62
N LYS A 59 0.10 4.72 16.25
CA LYS A 59 0.85 3.48 16.05
C LYS A 59 1.94 3.65 15.00
N GLY A 60 1.63 4.26 13.86
CA GLY A 60 2.62 4.53 12.80
C GLY A 60 3.74 5.46 13.27
N GLY A 61 3.41 6.52 14.00
CA GLY A 61 4.38 7.44 14.58
C GLY A 61 5.27 6.78 15.64
N GLU A 62 4.69 5.94 16.50
CA GLU A 62 5.43 5.19 17.52
C GLU A 62 6.41 4.20 16.90
N THR A 63 6.00 3.44 15.89
CA THR A 63 6.91 2.54 15.15
C THR A 63 8.03 3.32 14.49
N THR A 64 7.71 4.39 13.77
CA THR A 64 8.72 5.23 13.10
C THR A 64 9.73 5.80 14.11
N SER A 65 9.26 6.31 15.25
CA SER A 65 10.12 6.91 16.28
C SER A 65 10.99 5.90 17.03
N LYS A 66 10.59 4.63 17.07
CA LYS A 66 11.43 3.54 17.60
C LYS A 66 12.54 3.16 16.64
N GLU A 67 12.28 3.22 15.33
CA GLU A 67 13.22 2.78 14.30
C GLU A 67 14.17 3.89 13.81
N HIS A 68 13.83 5.16 14.05
CA HIS A 68 14.54 6.29 13.48
C HIS A 68 15.04 7.31 14.51
N ASP A 69 16.18 7.90 14.21
CA ASP A 69 16.89 8.89 15.00
C ASP A 69 16.64 10.33 14.51
N LYS A 70 17.24 11.31 15.19
CA LYS A 70 16.97 12.74 14.94
C LYS A 70 17.33 13.18 13.52
N GLU A 71 18.37 12.60 12.90
CA GLU A 71 18.77 12.96 11.54
C GLU A 71 17.71 12.53 10.51
N PHE A 72 17.02 11.41 10.71
CA PHE A 72 15.89 11.00 9.87
C PHE A 72 14.78 12.06 9.86
N TYR A 73 14.37 12.54 11.03
CA TYR A 73 13.32 13.56 11.14
C TYR A 73 13.71 14.90 10.51
N LYS A 74 15.00 15.24 10.59
CA LYS A 74 15.56 16.44 9.96
C LYS A 74 15.56 16.33 8.44
N ASP A 75 15.96 15.19 7.89
CA ASP A 75 15.95 14.92 6.44
C ASP A 75 14.54 14.98 5.85
N ILE A 76 13.56 14.30 6.47
CA ILE A 76 12.16 14.36 5.99
C ILE A 76 11.57 15.77 6.13
N GLY A 77 11.96 16.52 7.17
CA GLY A 77 11.57 17.91 7.35
C GLY A 77 12.12 18.83 6.25
N GLN A 78 13.40 18.65 5.91
CA GLN A 78 14.05 19.38 4.81
C GLN A 78 13.37 19.06 3.47
N LYS A 79 13.19 17.77 3.15
CA LYS A 79 12.51 17.33 1.92
C LYS A 79 11.09 17.88 1.81
N GLY A 80 10.34 17.92 2.91
CA GLY A 80 9.02 18.52 2.96
C GLY A 80 9.04 20.04 2.71
N GLY A 81 10.03 20.74 3.25
CA GLY A 81 10.23 22.17 3.02
C GLY A 81 10.59 22.50 1.57
N GLU A 82 11.54 21.75 0.98
CA GLU A 82 11.96 21.89 -0.41
C GLU A 82 10.79 21.63 -1.38
N SER A 83 9.99 20.60 -1.11
CA SER A 83 8.80 20.28 -1.93
C SER A 83 7.81 21.44 -1.97
N ARG A 84 7.51 22.05 -0.81
CA ARG A 84 6.64 23.23 -0.71
C ARG A 84 7.21 24.45 -1.42
N SER A 85 8.52 24.67 -1.30
CA SER A 85 9.21 25.77 -1.98
C SER A 85 9.14 25.62 -3.50
N ASN A 86 9.40 24.42 -4.01
CA ASN A 86 9.33 24.12 -5.45
C ASN A 86 7.91 24.24 -6.02
N GLN A 87 6.88 23.89 -5.24
CA GLN A 87 5.48 24.05 -5.63
C GLN A 87 5.09 25.52 -5.79
N ASN A 88 5.58 26.40 -4.91
CA ASN A 88 5.33 27.83 -5.00
C ASN A 88 6.06 28.47 -6.20
N ASN A 89 7.27 28.00 -6.52
CA ASN A 89 8.05 28.51 -7.66
C ASN A 89 7.49 28.09 -9.03
N ASN A 90 6.88 26.90 -9.14
CA ASN A 90 6.22 26.44 -10.38
C ASN A 90 4.80 26.99 -10.58
N SER A 91 4.25 27.70 -9.59
CA SER A 91 2.93 28.33 -9.65
C SER A 91 3.00 29.85 -9.90
N SER A 92 4.19 30.40 -10.18
CA SER A 92 4.45 31.81 -10.50
C SER A 92 4.80 32.02 -11.96
#